data_AF-A0A224V8J3-F1
#
_entry.id   AF-A0A224V8J3-F1
#
_cell.length_a   1.000
_cell.length_b   1.000
_cell.length_c   1.000
_cell.angle_alpha   90.00
_cell.angle_beta   90.00
_cell.angle_gamma   90.00
#
_symmetry.space_group_name_H-M   'P 1'
#
loop_
_entity.id
_entity.type
_entity.pdbx_description
1 polymer ?
#
loop_
_entity_poly.entity_id
_entity_poly.type
_entity_poly.pdbx_seq_one_letter_code
_entity_poly.pdbx_strand_id
1 'polypeptide(L)'
;MHLELTTISLNKLGLNKPRLWYTLNAMKNPDYVVYPAIFDHIDNDGYYTVTFPDIPDTVSQGHSLADAMKEAPDAIAVALPDYAIYPTPSDVKKVQAEHSKAIVSLVGVNMKEKLKQMKKRTVHKNVTIPVALADAAKEQGINFSEVLTEALEEKIHA
;
A
#
# COMPACT_ATOMS: atom_id res chain seq x y z
N MET A 1 32.80 -21.15 -20.59
CA MET A 1 34.00 -20.31 -20.81
C MET A 1 33.51 -18.86 -20.80
N HIS A 2 33.37 -18.34 -19.58
CA HIS A 2 34.22 -17.30 -19.01
C HIS A 2 33.59 -15.91 -19.15
N LEU A 3 32.96 -15.53 -18.03
CA LEU A 3 32.62 -14.19 -17.61
C LEU A 3 33.93 -13.40 -17.44
N GLU A 4 34.26 -12.50 -18.36
CA GLU A 4 35.53 -11.74 -18.30
C GLU A 4 35.36 -10.34 -18.90
N LEU A 5 34.45 -9.49 -18.39
CA LEU A 5 34.45 -8.06 -18.77
C LEU A 5 34.06 -7.04 -17.67
N THR A 6 34.01 -7.41 -16.38
CA THR A 6 33.73 -6.43 -15.30
C THR A 6 34.81 -6.30 -14.23
N THR A 7 36.06 -6.67 -14.54
CA THR A 7 37.15 -6.57 -13.56
C THR A 7 38.23 -5.53 -13.90
N ILE A 8 38.25 -4.99 -15.13
CA ILE A 8 39.28 -4.03 -15.53
C ILE A 8 38.72 -2.61 -15.59
N SER A 9 38.56 -1.98 -14.42
CA SER A 9 38.79 -0.53 -14.20
C SER A 9 38.21 -0.04 -12.85
N LEU A 10 38.58 -0.67 -11.73
CA LEU A 10 38.27 -0.12 -10.40
C LEU A 10 39.47 -0.08 -9.45
N ASN A 11 40.58 -0.77 -9.75
CA ASN A 11 41.79 -0.73 -8.91
C ASN A 11 42.67 0.51 -9.11
N LYS A 12 42.41 1.36 -10.12
CA LYS A 12 43.18 2.61 -10.34
C LYS A 12 42.67 3.82 -9.53
N LEU A 13 41.54 3.71 -8.84
CA LEU A 13 40.91 4.84 -8.12
C LEU A 13 40.98 4.75 -6.59
N GLY A 14 41.64 3.74 -6.01
CA GLY A 14 41.80 3.66 -4.55
C GLY A 14 40.49 3.60 -3.75
N LEU A 15 39.36 3.29 -4.39
CA LEU A 15 38.05 3.23 -3.76
C LEU A 15 37.91 1.88 -3.04
N ASN A 16 38.04 1.93 -1.71
CA ASN A 16 37.81 0.83 -0.79
C ASN A 16 36.44 0.18 -1.06
N LYS A 17 36.40 -1.16 -1.13
CA LYS A 17 35.21 -1.97 -1.46
C LYS A 17 34.33 -2.43 -0.26
N PRO A 18 33.96 -1.63 0.76
CA PRO A 18 32.96 -2.06 1.74
C PRO A 18 31.58 -1.41 1.58
N ARG A 19 31.33 -0.53 0.59
CA ARG A 19 30.04 0.19 0.48
C ARG A 19 28.96 -0.43 -0.43
N LEU A 20 29.34 -1.25 -1.41
CA LEU A 20 28.40 -1.75 -2.45
C LEU A 20 27.55 -2.96 -2.02
N TRP A 21 27.99 -3.74 -1.02
CA TRP A 21 27.20 -4.87 -0.52
C TRP A 21 26.13 -4.44 0.49
N TYR A 22 26.30 -3.29 1.15
CA TYR A 22 25.29 -2.69 2.04
C TYR A 22 24.08 -2.12 1.27
N THR A 23 24.27 -1.66 0.02
CA THR A 23 23.20 -1.00 -0.76
C THR A 23 22.15 -1.95 -1.31
N LEU A 24 22.46 -3.24 -1.47
CA LEU A 24 21.51 -4.25 -1.97
C LEU A 24 20.67 -4.90 -0.86
N ASN A 25 21.11 -4.84 0.40
CA ASN A 25 20.46 -5.51 1.54
C ASN A 25 19.75 -4.56 2.52
N ALA A 26 19.54 -3.29 2.17
CA ALA A 26 18.96 -2.31 3.10
C ALA A 26 18.12 -1.22 2.41
N MET A 27 17.07 -1.60 1.69
CA MET A 27 15.97 -0.66 1.41
C MET A 27 14.63 -1.38 1.64
N LYS A 28 14.40 -1.78 2.89
CA LYS A 28 13.04 -2.09 3.32
C LYS A 28 12.27 -0.77 3.34
N ASN A 29 11.14 -0.71 2.63
CA ASN A 29 10.26 0.45 2.69
C ASN A 29 9.82 0.72 4.14
N PRO A 30 9.67 2.00 4.56
CA PRO A 30 9.31 2.34 5.92
C PRO A 30 7.89 1.86 6.26
N ASP A 31 7.71 1.44 7.52
CA ASP A 31 6.40 0.96 8.01
C ASP A 31 5.40 2.13 8.19
N TYR A 32 5.89 3.35 8.42
CA TYR A 32 5.08 4.57 8.49
C TYR A 32 5.57 5.58 7.45
N VAL A 33 4.64 6.07 6.62
CA VAL A 33 4.91 7.02 5.55
C VAL A 33 4.08 8.28 5.72
N VAL A 34 4.56 9.41 5.20
CA VAL A 34 3.83 10.68 5.18
C VAL A 34 4.02 11.32 3.81
N TYR A 35 2.93 11.64 3.13
CA TYR A 35 2.95 12.32 1.84
C TYR A 35 2.09 13.57 1.86
N PRO A 36 2.48 14.64 1.13
CA PRO A 36 1.59 15.76 0.86
C PRO A 36 0.43 15.28 -0.02
N ALA A 37 -0.78 15.66 0.35
CA ALA A 37 -2.01 15.39 -0.38
C ALA A 37 -2.70 16.71 -0.70
N ILE A 38 -3.22 16.81 -1.91
CA ILE A 38 -3.97 17.97 -2.40
C ILE A 38 -5.45 17.60 -2.36
N PHE A 39 -6.23 18.37 -1.59
CA PHE A 39 -7.67 18.26 -1.46
C PHE A 39 -8.33 19.37 -2.27
N ASP A 40 -8.77 19.03 -3.46
CA ASP A 40 -9.42 19.94 -4.40
C ASP A 40 -10.95 19.75 -4.37
N HIS A 41 -11.68 20.86 -4.29
CA HIS A 41 -13.15 20.89 -4.31
C HIS A 41 -13.69 21.83 -5.39
N ILE A 42 -12.81 22.40 -6.22
CA ILE A 42 -13.17 23.34 -7.27
C ILE A 42 -13.88 22.56 -8.38
N ASP A 43 -15.06 23.05 -8.79
CA ASP A 43 -15.87 22.49 -9.88
C ASP A 43 -16.25 21.00 -9.70
N ASN A 44 -16.36 20.53 -8.46
CA ASN A 44 -16.47 19.11 -8.14
C ASN A 44 -17.80 18.72 -7.46
N ASP A 45 -18.89 19.44 -7.75
CA ASP A 45 -20.26 19.18 -7.25
C ASP A 45 -20.36 18.94 -5.72
N GLY A 46 -19.52 19.60 -4.94
CA GLY A 46 -19.46 19.48 -3.47
C GLY A 46 -18.56 18.36 -2.94
N TYR A 47 -17.91 17.59 -3.81
CA TYR A 47 -16.95 16.55 -3.44
C TYR A 47 -15.53 17.11 -3.33
N TYR A 48 -14.73 16.47 -2.50
CA TYR A 48 -13.29 16.66 -2.45
C TYR A 48 -12.61 15.53 -3.23
N THR A 49 -11.79 15.89 -4.21
CA THR A 49 -10.84 14.99 -4.87
C THR A 49 -9.48 15.13 -4.19
N VAL A 50 -8.89 13.98 -3.84
CA VAL A 50 -7.59 13.88 -3.21
C VAL A 50 -6.58 13.32 -4.20
N THR A 51 -5.47 14.03 -4.39
CA THR A 51 -4.36 13.58 -5.24
C THR A 51 -3.03 13.70 -4.50
N PHE A 52 -2.04 12.93 -4.96
CA PHE A 52 -0.71 12.86 -4.33
C PHE A 52 0.36 13.16 -5.40
N PRO A 53 1.10 14.28 -5.30
CA PRO A 53 2.11 14.65 -6.30
C PRO A 53 3.20 13.58 -6.49
N ASP A 54 3.56 12.90 -5.41
CA ASP A 54 4.66 11.93 -5.39
C ASP A 54 4.21 10.50 -5.75
N ILE A 55 2.89 10.27 -5.82
CA ILE A 55 2.28 8.98 -6.12
C ILE A 55 1.30 9.20 -7.27
N PRO A 56 1.80 9.35 -8.52
CA PRO A 56 0.96 9.61 -9.68
C PRO A 56 -0.11 8.51 -9.85
N ASP A 57 -1.19 8.87 -10.53
CA ASP A 57 -2.36 8.00 -10.78
C ASP A 57 -3.11 7.52 -9.51
N THR A 58 -2.73 8.03 -8.34
CA THR A 58 -3.42 7.77 -7.07
C THR A 58 -4.41 8.87 -6.78
N VAL A 59 -5.70 8.51 -6.78
CA VAL A 59 -6.80 9.41 -6.51
C VAL A 59 -7.70 8.82 -5.43
N SER A 60 -8.16 9.65 -4.51
CA SER A 60 -9.24 9.34 -3.56
C SER A 60 -10.29 10.44 -3.60
N GLN A 61 -11.46 10.20 -3.00
CA GLN A 61 -12.54 11.19 -2.97
C GLN A 61 -13.35 11.10 -1.67
N GLY A 62 -14.05 12.19 -1.33
CA GLY A 62 -15.00 12.21 -0.22
C GLY A 62 -16.07 13.28 -0.40
N HIS A 63 -17.26 13.06 0.15
CA HIS A 63 -18.37 14.02 0.12
C HIS A 63 -18.11 15.27 0.97
N SER A 64 -17.20 15.17 1.92
CA SER A 64 -16.74 16.26 2.77
C SER A 64 -15.22 16.20 2.90
N LEU A 65 -14.61 17.29 3.38
CA LEU A 65 -13.17 17.30 3.68
C LEU A 65 -12.81 16.19 4.70
N ALA A 66 -13.66 15.98 5.72
CA ALA A 66 -13.44 14.96 6.73
C ALA A 66 -13.46 13.54 6.12
N ASP A 67 -14.42 13.27 5.22
CA ASP A 67 -14.47 11.98 4.50
C ASP A 67 -13.24 11.81 3.62
N ALA A 68 -12.87 12.82 2.84
CA ALA A 68 -11.70 12.78 1.98
C ALA A 68 -10.40 12.56 2.77
N MET A 69 -10.24 13.20 3.93
CA MET A 69 -9.09 12.99 4.82
C MET A 69 -9.07 11.57 5.41
N LYS A 70 -10.23 10.97 5.63
CA LYS A 70 -10.35 9.59 6.12
C LYS A 70 -9.99 8.56 5.05
N GLU A 71 -10.31 8.83 3.79
CA GLU A 71 -10.05 7.93 2.66
C GLU A 71 -8.65 8.10 2.03
N ALA A 72 -7.99 9.25 2.24
CA ALA A 72 -6.65 9.51 1.70
C ALA A 72 -5.59 8.47 2.12
N PRO A 73 -5.53 8.02 3.39
CA PRO A 73 -4.62 6.94 3.81
C PRO A 73 -4.80 5.62 3.05
N ASP A 74 -6.03 5.28 2.68
CA ASP A 74 -6.34 4.03 1.96
C ASP A 74 -5.76 4.06 0.56
N ALA A 75 -5.87 5.20 -0.14
CA ALA A 75 -5.30 5.35 -1.47
C ALA A 75 -3.77 5.20 -1.48
N ILE A 76 -3.07 5.82 -0.52
CA ILE A 76 -1.63 5.63 -0.32
C ILE A 76 -1.31 4.14 -0.06
N ALA A 77 -2.09 3.49 0.82
CA ALA A 77 -1.85 2.10 1.18
C ALA A 77 -2.09 1.11 0.04
N VAL A 78 -2.97 1.44 -0.90
CA VAL A 78 -3.21 0.66 -2.13
C VAL A 78 -2.11 0.88 -3.16
N ALA A 79 -1.67 2.12 -3.37
CA ALA A 79 -0.75 2.47 -4.46
C ALA A 79 0.72 2.16 -4.15
N LEU A 80 1.19 2.46 -2.93
CA LEU A 80 2.60 2.29 -2.59
C LEU A 80 3.17 0.86 -2.75
N PRO A 81 2.42 -0.23 -2.49
CA PRO A 81 2.89 -1.59 -2.72
C PRO A 81 3.34 -1.91 -4.16
N ASP A 82 2.87 -1.15 -5.16
CA ASP A 82 3.27 -1.32 -6.56
C ASP A 82 4.68 -0.76 -6.84
N TYR A 83 5.25 0.00 -5.91
CA TYR A 83 6.59 0.56 -6.00
C TYR A 83 7.61 -0.34 -5.32
N ALA A 84 8.68 -0.71 -6.04
CA ALA A 84 9.81 -1.44 -5.44
C ALA A 84 10.46 -0.65 -4.30
N ILE A 85 10.54 0.68 -4.44
CA ILE A 85 11.03 1.63 -3.43
C ILE A 85 10.04 2.78 -3.39
N TYR A 86 9.56 3.14 -2.21
CA TYR A 86 8.59 4.23 -2.08
C TYR A 86 9.17 5.57 -2.55
N PRO A 87 8.39 6.39 -3.28
CA PRO A 87 8.84 7.69 -3.76
C PRO A 87 9.18 8.62 -2.59
N THR A 88 10.12 9.55 -2.79
CA THR A 88 10.45 10.52 -1.75
C THR A 88 9.35 11.59 -1.66
N PRO A 89 8.80 11.88 -0.47
CA PRO A 89 7.77 12.91 -0.32
C PRO A 89 8.28 14.30 -0.70
N SER A 90 7.47 15.05 -1.44
CA SER A 90 7.71 16.44 -1.78
C SER A 90 7.56 17.35 -0.56
N ASP A 91 8.22 18.51 -0.59
CA ASP A 91 8.04 19.55 0.42
C ASP A 91 6.61 20.10 0.35
N VAL A 92 5.86 19.93 1.44
CA VAL A 92 4.47 20.41 1.56
C VAL A 92 4.34 21.90 1.30
N LYS A 93 5.33 22.73 1.65
CA LYS A 93 5.29 24.18 1.40
C LYS A 93 5.34 24.48 -0.09
N LYS A 94 6.13 23.71 -0.84
CA LYS A 94 6.23 23.84 -2.29
C LYS A 94 4.92 23.43 -2.95
N VAL A 95 4.37 22.29 -2.54
CA VAL A 95 3.07 21.80 -3.05
C VAL A 95 1.96 22.81 -2.74
N GLN A 96 1.91 23.38 -1.53
CA GLN A 96 0.94 24.40 -1.16
C GLN A 96 1.05 25.68 -2.00
N ALA A 97 2.26 26.09 -2.37
CA ALA A 97 2.49 27.25 -3.22
C ALA A 97 2.00 27.02 -4.67
N GLU A 98 2.19 25.80 -5.20
CA GLU A 98 1.74 25.40 -6.54
C GLU A 98 0.22 25.22 -6.62
N HIS A 99 -0.43 24.87 -5.50
CA HIS A 99 -1.87 24.61 -5.40
C HIS A 99 -2.59 25.59 -4.45
N SER A 100 -2.42 26.90 -4.69
CA SER A 100 -2.91 27.96 -3.78
C SER A 100 -4.43 28.02 -3.56
N LYS A 101 -5.22 27.43 -4.45
CA LYS A 101 -6.69 27.39 -4.34
C LYS A 101 -7.22 26.12 -3.66
N ALA A 102 -6.38 25.11 -3.49
CA ALA A 102 -6.73 23.84 -2.86
C ALA A 102 -6.14 23.76 -1.45
N ILE A 103 -6.69 22.85 -0.64
CA ILE A 103 -6.15 22.56 0.68
C ILE A 103 -5.03 21.55 0.50
N VAL A 104 -3.82 21.85 0.98
CA VAL A 104 -2.72 20.88 1.00
C VAL A 104 -2.46 20.47 2.44
N SER A 105 -2.40 19.16 2.69
CA SER A 105 -2.14 18.62 4.02
C SER A 105 -1.25 17.38 3.96
N LEU A 106 -0.57 17.08 5.06
CA LEU A 106 0.21 15.86 5.20
C LEU A 106 -0.68 14.70 5.63
N VAL A 107 -0.62 13.59 4.89
CA VAL A 107 -1.35 12.37 5.19
C VAL A 107 -0.37 11.30 5.61
N GLY A 108 -0.49 10.86 6.87
CA GLY A 108 0.34 9.81 7.46
C GLY A 108 -0.35 8.44 7.43
N VAL A 109 0.40 7.39 7.11
CA VAL A 109 -0.13 6.02 6.99
C VAL A 109 0.82 5.03 7.64
N ASN A 110 0.29 4.20 8.56
CA ASN A 110 0.96 2.99 9.02
C ASN A 110 0.68 1.87 8.01
N MET A 111 1.61 1.64 7.09
CA MET A 111 1.48 0.67 6.00
C MET A 111 1.27 -0.74 6.52
N LYS A 112 1.98 -1.13 7.59
CA LYS A 112 1.88 -2.48 8.15
C LYS A 112 0.47 -2.74 8.71
N GLU A 113 -0.07 -1.80 9.48
CA GLU A 113 -1.42 -1.91 10.03
C GLU A 113 -2.48 -1.85 8.93
N LYS A 114 -2.32 -0.94 7.97
CA LYS A 114 -3.32 -0.72 6.93
C LYS A 114 -3.40 -1.89 5.95
N LEU A 115 -2.25 -2.41 5.50
CA LEU A 115 -2.21 -3.61 4.67
C LEU A 115 -2.76 -4.83 5.42
N LYS A 116 -2.53 -4.94 6.73
CA LYS A 116 -3.15 -5.99 7.55
C LYS A 116 -4.68 -5.83 7.60
N GLN A 117 -5.20 -4.61 7.77
CA GLN A 117 -6.65 -4.35 7.73
C GLN A 117 -7.25 -4.66 6.36
N MET A 118 -6.57 -4.31 5.28
CA MET A 118 -7.01 -4.63 3.91
C MET A 118 -7.04 -6.13 3.67
N LYS A 119 -6.02 -6.88 4.14
CA LYS A 119 -6.00 -8.35 4.08
C LYS A 119 -7.07 -9.01 4.96
N LYS A 120 -7.52 -8.33 6.01
CA LYS A 120 -8.62 -8.78 6.87
C LYS A 120 -10.01 -8.57 6.26
N ARG A 121 -10.13 -7.90 5.11
CA ARG A 121 -11.42 -7.80 4.42
C ARG A 121 -11.83 -9.21 3.99
N THR A 122 -12.98 -9.65 4.49
CA THR A 122 -13.59 -10.90 4.07
C THR A 122 -14.18 -10.73 2.68
N VAL A 123 -13.99 -11.74 1.84
CA VAL A 123 -14.60 -11.81 0.51
C VAL A 123 -15.68 -12.89 0.53
N HIS A 124 -16.86 -12.58 0.02
CA HIS A 124 -17.91 -13.58 -0.13
C HIS A 124 -17.50 -14.63 -1.18
N LYS A 125 -17.72 -15.90 -0.88
CA LYS A 125 -17.46 -17.02 -1.79
C LYS A 125 -18.65 -17.95 -1.83
N ASN A 126 -19.06 -18.28 -3.05
CA ASN A 126 -20.00 -19.38 -3.31
C ASN A 126 -19.20 -20.69 -3.35
N VAL A 127 -19.60 -21.66 -2.54
CA VAL A 127 -18.97 -22.98 -2.47
C VAL A 127 -20.03 -24.07 -2.56
N THR A 128 -19.66 -25.21 -3.14
CA THR A 128 -20.54 -26.38 -3.28
C THR A 128 -20.03 -27.49 -2.38
N ILE A 129 -20.91 -28.04 -1.55
CA ILE A 129 -20.63 -29.14 -0.63
C ILE A 129 -21.80 -30.15 -0.64
N PRO A 130 -21.57 -31.41 -0.23
CA PRO A 130 -22.64 -32.40 -0.12
C PRO A 130 -23.77 -31.94 0.82
N VAL A 131 -25.02 -32.21 0.44
CA VAL A 131 -26.21 -31.78 1.21
C VAL A 131 -26.19 -32.32 2.64
N ALA A 132 -25.92 -33.62 2.81
CA ALA A 132 -25.86 -34.24 4.15
C ALA A 132 -24.81 -33.58 5.07
N LEU A 133 -23.70 -33.09 4.50
CA LEU A 133 -22.67 -32.39 5.26
C LEU A 133 -23.13 -30.99 5.67
N ALA A 134 -23.79 -30.27 4.75
CA ALA A 134 -24.32 -28.95 5.03
C ALA A 134 -25.39 -28.99 6.12
N ASP A 135 -26.28 -29.99 6.10
CA ASP A 135 -27.34 -30.13 7.08
C ASP A 135 -26.79 -30.50 8.46
N ALA A 136 -25.89 -31.49 8.52
CA ALA A 136 -25.23 -31.87 9.77
C ALA A 136 -24.44 -30.70 10.40
N ALA A 137 -23.77 -29.89 9.58
CA ALA A 137 -23.06 -28.71 10.05
C ALA A 137 -24.00 -27.62 10.60
N LYS A 138 -25.16 -27.40 9.95
CA LYS A 138 -26.18 -26.46 10.43
C LYS A 138 -26.81 -26.90 11.74
N GLU A 139 -27.13 -28.19 11.89
CA GLU A 139 -27.68 -28.76 13.14
C GLU A 139 -26.73 -28.56 14.32
N GLN A 140 -25.42 -28.59 14.05
CA GLN A 140 -24.37 -28.36 15.03
C GLN A 140 -24.02 -26.87 15.22
N GLY A 141 -24.67 -25.95 14.50
CA GLY A 141 -24.40 -24.51 14.57
C GLY A 141 -23.04 -24.09 14.02
N ILE A 142 -22.45 -24.87 13.12
CA ILE A 142 -21.12 -24.60 12.55
C ILE A 142 -21.16 -23.42 11.58
N ASN A 143 -20.19 -22.51 11.72
CA ASN A 143 -20.01 -21.39 10.81
C ASN A 143 -19.15 -21.79 9.59
N PHE A 144 -19.80 -21.92 8.43
CA PHE A 144 -19.14 -22.30 7.18
C PHE A 144 -18.00 -21.37 6.77
N SER A 145 -18.12 -20.06 6.98
CA SER A 145 -17.06 -19.12 6.60
C SER A 145 -15.83 -19.27 7.48
N GLU A 146 -16.02 -19.53 8.77
CA GLU A 146 -14.94 -19.74 9.73
C GLU A 146 -14.20 -21.04 9.43
N VAL A 147 -14.93 -22.16 9.32
CA VAL A 147 -14.34 -23.47 8.97
C VAL A 147 -13.60 -23.42 7.64
N LEU A 148 -14.17 -22.76 6.61
CA LEU A 148 -13.48 -22.59 5.34
C LEU A 148 -12.20 -21.78 5.49
N THR A 149 -12.22 -20.72 6.32
CA THR A 149 -11.04 -19.87 6.55
C THR A 149 -9.94 -20.65 7.24
N GLU A 150 -10.25 -21.34 8.34
CA GLU A 150 -9.29 -22.17 9.09
C GLU A 150 -8.67 -23.27 8.21
N ALA A 151 -9.49 -24.00 7.46
CA ALA A 151 -9.01 -25.06 6.59
C ALA A 151 -8.12 -24.55 5.44
N LEU A 152 -8.36 -23.32 4.97
CA LEU A 152 -7.50 -22.67 3.96
C LEU A 152 -6.19 -22.19 4.59
N GLU A 153 -6.22 -21.58 5.78
CA GLU A 153 -5.02 -21.16 6.51
C GLU A 153 -4.10 -22.36 6.80
N GLU A 154 -4.66 -23.47 7.28
CA GLU A 154 -3.89 -24.70 7.51
C GLU A 154 -3.23 -25.20 6.22
N LYS A 155 -3.95 -25.23 5.10
CA LYS A 155 -3.41 -25.71 3.81
C LYS A 155 -2.36 -24.79 3.18
N ILE A 156 -2.45 -23.48 3.41
CA ILE A 156 -1.50 -22.50 2.86
C ILE A 156 -0.20 -22.48 3.67
N HIS A 157 -0.29 -22.80 4.97
CA HIS A 157 0.84 -22.75 5.90
C HIS A 157 1.44 -24.14 6.24
N ALA A 158 0.94 -25.22 5.63
CA ALA A 158 1.51 -26.57 5.67
C ALA A 158 2.66 -26.74 4.65
#